data_AF-A0A4C1UN51-F1
#
_entry.id   AF-A0A4C1UN51-F1
#
_cell.length_a   1.000
_cell.length_b   1.000
_cell.length_c   1.000
_cell.angle_alpha   90.00
_cell.angle_beta   90.00
_cell.angle_gamma   90.00
#
_symmetry.space_group_name_H-M   'P 1'
#
loop_
_entity.id
_entity.type
_entity.pdbx_description
1 polymer ?
#
loop_
_entity_poly.entity_id
_entity_poly.type
_entity_poly.pdbx_seq_one_letter_code
_entity_poly.pdbx_strand_id
1 'polypeptide(L)'
;MDNWFTSIPLTEDLQKDHNVITVDTVRKNKPEIPNEFKQKGTSKKRLPEITGFYNKTKSGVDLVDKLIGSYSVACICNRCPLRLFLTVLDVGAVNGHRILDSWTPERTMERKVFLKSLAFDLFPPQLQPCLAQNFTTTYRIFNPKICIAVAKDFTRR
;
A
#
# COMPACT_ATOMS: atom_id res chain seq x y z
N MET A 1 2.15 -12.37 7.50
CA MET A 1 1.93 -12.90 6.13
C MET A 1 0.62 -13.65 6.09
N ASP A 2 0.00 -13.66 4.92
CA ASP A 2 -1.20 -14.47 4.72
C ASP A 2 -0.88 -15.95 4.66
N ASN A 3 -1.87 -16.78 4.99
CA ASN A 3 -1.74 -18.25 4.98
C ASN A 3 -1.32 -18.85 3.61
N TRP A 4 -1.37 -18.04 2.55
CA TRP A 4 -0.88 -18.40 1.22
C TRP A 4 0.65 -18.56 1.19
N PHE A 5 1.36 -17.77 2.00
CA PHE A 5 2.82 -17.72 2.02
C PHE A 5 3.43 -18.54 3.17
N THR A 6 2.62 -19.21 3.98
CA THR A 6 3.06 -19.83 5.23
C THR A 6 3.23 -21.35 5.09
N SER A 7 4.41 -21.84 5.46
CA SER A 7 4.69 -23.27 5.63
C SER A 7 5.73 -23.50 6.72
N ILE A 8 5.65 -24.62 7.42
CA ILE A 8 6.60 -24.98 8.48
C ILE A 8 8.05 -25.05 7.98
N PRO A 9 8.38 -25.75 6.88
CA PRO A 9 9.77 -25.79 6.40
C PRO A 9 10.29 -24.39 6.06
N LEU A 10 9.49 -23.53 5.42
CA LEU A 10 9.89 -22.15 5.12
C LEU A 10 10.20 -21.35 6.40
N THR A 11 9.38 -21.48 7.45
CA THR A 11 9.63 -20.77 8.71
C THR A 11 10.92 -21.24 9.38
N GLU A 12 11.23 -22.54 9.32
CA GLU A 12 12.49 -23.07 9.83
C GLU A 12 13.70 -22.57 9.04
N ASP A 13 13.62 -22.56 7.71
CA ASP A 13 14.68 -22.09 6.83
C ASP A 13 14.95 -20.59 7.03
N LEU A 14 13.90 -19.77 7.13
CA LEU A 14 14.00 -18.35 7.43
C LEU A 14 14.68 -18.08 8.78
N GLN A 15 14.41 -18.92 9.78
CA GLN A 15 15.04 -18.78 11.09
C GLN A 15 16.53 -19.17 11.05
N LYS A 16 16.86 -20.27 10.38
CA LYS A 16 18.23 -20.82 10.32
C LYS A 16 19.15 -19.98 9.43
N ASP A 17 18.70 -19.64 8.23
CA ASP A 17 19.56 -19.07 7.18
C ASP A 17 19.51 -17.55 7.13
N HIS A 18 18.41 -16.95 7.61
CA HIS A 18 18.15 -15.52 7.47
C HIS A 18 17.91 -14.80 8.80
N ASN A 19 17.89 -15.51 9.94
CA ASN A 19 17.58 -14.95 11.27
C ASN A 19 16.26 -14.15 11.29
N VAL A 20 15.26 -14.62 10.52
CA VAL A 20 13.93 -14.01 10.44
C VAL A 20 12.93 -14.88 11.18
N ILE A 21 12.21 -14.28 12.13
CA ILE A 21 11.11 -14.93 12.86
C ILE A 21 9.79 -14.53 12.19
N THR A 22 8.98 -15.52 11.84
CA THR A 22 7.66 -15.29 11.22
C THR A 22 6.54 -15.69 12.17
N VAL A 23 5.47 -14.87 12.18
CA VAL A 23 4.24 -15.15 12.94
C VAL A 23 3.08 -15.05 11.98
N ASP A 24 2.50 -16.20 11.64
CA ASP A 24 1.51 -16.30 10.58
C ASP A 24 0.39 -17.29 10.90
N THR A 25 -0.62 -17.30 10.03
CA THR A 25 -1.72 -18.28 10.11
C THR A 25 -1.42 -19.48 9.23
N VAL A 26 -1.60 -20.69 9.78
CA VAL A 26 -1.39 -21.95 9.04
C VAL A 26 -2.75 -22.51 8.60
N ARG A 27 -2.84 -23.00 7.35
CA ARG A 27 -4.06 -23.63 6.85
C ARG A 27 -4.36 -24.92 7.61
N LYS A 28 -5.62 -25.12 8.02
CA LYS A 28 -6.08 -26.28 8.81
C LYS A 28 -5.71 -27.64 8.19
N ASN A 29 -5.63 -27.72 6.86
CA ASN A 29 -5.43 -28.96 6.12
C ASN A 29 -3.95 -29.39 6.05
N LYS A 30 -3.04 -28.66 6.69
CA LYS A 30 -1.61 -28.99 6.71
C LYS A 30 -1.36 -30.28 7.51
N PRO A 31 -0.64 -31.27 6.93
CA PRO A 31 -0.42 -32.58 7.57
C PRO A 31 0.41 -32.48 8.85
N GLU A 32 1.22 -31.44 8.97
CA GLU A 32 2.10 -31.19 10.12
C GLU A 32 1.33 -30.77 11.38
N ILE A 33 0.05 -30.40 11.25
CA ILE A 33 -0.79 -30.01 12.38
C ILE A 33 -1.35 -31.27 13.06
N PRO A 34 -1.05 -31.50 14.36
CA PRO A 34 -1.59 -32.63 15.11
C PRO A 34 -3.12 -32.58 15.17
N ASN A 35 -3.76 -33.76 15.17
CA ASN A 35 -5.23 -33.85 15.08
C ASN A 35 -5.94 -33.28 16.32
N GLU A 36 -5.25 -33.24 17.46
CA GLU A 36 -5.67 -32.59 18.71
C GLU A 36 -5.94 -31.10 18.50
N PHE A 37 -5.12 -30.44 17.67
CA PHE A 37 -5.25 -29.01 17.36
C PHE A 37 -6.30 -28.73 16.27
N LYS A 38 -6.85 -29.75 15.61
CA LYS A 38 -7.93 -29.60 14.60
C LYS A 38 -9.33 -29.60 15.23
N GLN A 39 -9.45 -29.93 16.51
CA GLN A 39 -10.71 -30.00 17.24
C GLN A 39 -11.30 -28.60 17.45
N LYS A 40 -12.60 -28.45 17.18
CA LYS A 40 -13.30 -27.17 17.33
C LYS A 40 -13.83 -27.06 18.77
N GLY A 41 -13.19 -26.23 19.60
CA GLY A 41 -13.66 -25.98 20.96
C GLY A 41 -15.03 -25.29 21.00
N THR A 42 -15.91 -25.74 21.89
CA THR A 42 -17.30 -25.24 22.04
C THR A 42 -17.43 -24.03 22.98
N SER A 43 -16.37 -23.64 23.68
CA SER A 43 -16.40 -22.56 24.69
C SER A 43 -15.84 -21.23 24.19
N LYS A 44 -16.41 -20.11 24.66
CA LYS A 44 -15.88 -18.74 24.47
C LYS A 44 -14.53 -18.62 25.19
N LYS A 45 -13.45 -18.98 24.51
CA LYS A 45 -12.07 -18.87 25.05
C LYS A 45 -11.54 -17.45 24.86
N ARG A 46 -10.70 -17.01 25.81
CA ARG A 46 -9.89 -15.79 25.67
C ARG A 46 -9.02 -15.91 24.42
N LEU A 47 -8.89 -14.80 23.68
CA LEU A 47 -8.04 -14.75 22.51
C LEU A 47 -6.58 -14.99 22.94
N PRO A 48 -5.87 -15.96 22.34
CA PRO A 48 -4.46 -16.16 22.63
C PRO A 48 -3.66 -14.90 22.32
N GLU A 49 -2.63 -14.63 23.11
CA GLU A 49 -1.75 -13.47 22.95
C GLU A 49 -1.17 -13.39 21.53
N ILE A 50 -0.73 -14.53 20.99
CA ILE A 50 -0.17 -14.63 19.64
C ILE A 50 -1.16 -14.18 18.55
N THR A 51 -2.46 -14.45 18.73
CA THR A 51 -3.49 -13.98 17.79
C THR A 51 -3.67 -12.46 17.89
N GLY A 52 -3.55 -11.89 19.10
CA GLY A 52 -3.54 -10.44 19.30
C GLY A 52 -2.34 -9.78 18.62
N PHE A 53 -1.14 -10.34 18.82
CA PHE A 53 0.10 -9.87 18.19
C PHE A 53 0.02 -9.92 16.66
N TYR A 54 -0.45 -11.04 16.10
CA TYR A 54 -0.66 -11.19 14.66
C TYR A 54 -1.62 -10.13 14.11
N ASN A 55 -2.77 -9.95 14.75
CA ASN A 55 -3.76 -8.96 14.30
C ASN A 55 -3.25 -7.53 14.32
N LYS A 56 -2.35 -7.20 15.26
CA LYS A 56 -1.72 -5.88 15.34
C LYS A 56 -0.74 -5.61 14.18
N THR A 57 -0.09 -6.65 13.66
CA THR A 57 1.04 -6.53 12.72
C THR A 57 0.70 -6.90 11.27
N LYS A 58 -0.38 -7.66 11.03
CA LYS A 58 -0.75 -8.15 9.69
C LYS A 58 -1.21 -7.08 8.69
N SER A 59 -1.58 -5.89 9.16
CA SER A 59 -2.32 -4.88 8.38
C SER A 59 -1.45 -3.97 7.51
N GLY A 60 -0.12 -4.15 7.48
CA GLY A 60 0.79 -3.21 6.81
C GLY A 60 0.47 -3.00 5.33
N VAL A 61 0.30 -4.08 4.57
CA VAL A 61 0.00 -4.02 3.12
C VAL A 61 -1.39 -3.42 2.87
N ASP A 62 -2.40 -3.84 3.63
CA ASP A 62 -3.77 -3.31 3.53
C ASP A 62 -3.82 -1.79 3.80
N LEU A 63 -2.99 -1.29 4.71
CA LEU A 63 -2.88 0.13 5.00
C LEU A 63 -2.30 0.89 3.79
N VAL A 64 -1.26 0.36 3.15
CA VAL A 64 -0.68 0.96 1.95
C VAL A 64 -1.69 0.97 0.80
N ASP A 65 -2.43 -0.12 0.60
CA ASP A 65 -3.49 -0.19 -0.41
C ASP A 65 -4.60 0.83 -0.15
N LYS A 66 -5.03 0.97 1.11
CA LYS A 66 -6.01 1.98 1.51
C LYS A 66 -5.48 3.41 1.30
N LEU A 67 -4.19 3.63 1.58
CA LEU A 67 -3.54 4.91 1.36
C LEU A 67 -3.53 5.23 -0.15
N ILE A 68 -3.05 4.32 -0.99
CA ILE A 68 -3.02 4.49 -2.45
C ILE A 68 -4.43 4.74 -2.99
N GLY A 69 -5.42 3.96 -2.56
CA GLY A 69 -6.81 4.10 -3.00
C GLY A 69 -7.44 5.47 -2.70
N SER A 70 -6.88 6.24 -1.75
CA SER A 70 -7.38 7.59 -1.43
C SER A 70 -6.88 8.68 -2.39
N TYR A 71 -5.68 8.52 -2.97
CA TYR A 71 -5.01 9.54 -3.80
C TYR A 71 -4.13 8.87 -4.88
N SER A 72 -4.73 7.99 -5.69
CA SER A 72 -4.00 7.28 -6.74
C SER A 72 -3.82 8.14 -7.99
N VAL A 73 -2.64 8.09 -8.60
CA VAL A 73 -2.36 8.67 -9.92
C VAL A 73 -2.75 7.72 -11.07
N ALA A 74 -3.24 6.52 -10.75
CA ALA A 74 -3.64 5.54 -11.75
C ALA A 74 -4.79 6.09 -12.62
N CYS A 75 -4.61 5.99 -13.93
CA CYS A 75 -5.63 6.32 -14.91
C CYS A 75 -6.02 5.08 -15.71
N ILE A 76 -7.19 5.12 -16.33
CA ILE A 76 -7.62 4.09 -17.26
C ILE A 76 -6.66 4.11 -18.46
N CYS A 77 -5.89 3.05 -18.63
CA CYS A 77 -4.98 2.89 -19.74
C CYS A 77 -4.98 1.42 -20.18
N ASN A 78 -4.89 1.20 -21.49
CA ASN A 78 -4.81 -0.15 -22.08
C ASN A 78 -3.36 -0.61 -22.31
N ARG A 79 -2.39 0.13 -21.75
CA ARG A 79 -0.96 -0.16 -21.87
C ARG A 79 -0.44 -0.62 -20.51
N CYS A 80 -0.24 -1.93 -20.35
CA CYS A 80 0.27 -2.51 -19.11
C CYS A 80 1.55 -1.84 -18.57
N PRO A 81 2.54 -1.43 -19.40
CA PRO A 81 3.74 -0.74 -18.90
C PRO A 81 3.44 0.59 -18.21
N LEU A 82 2.46 1.35 -18.71
CA LEU A 82 2.05 2.61 -18.10
C LEU A 82 1.37 2.35 -16.75
N ARG A 83 0.56 1.29 -16.63
CA ARG A 83 -0.07 0.91 -15.36
C ARG A 83 0.98 0.56 -14.31
N LEU A 84 2.01 -0.20 -14.68
CA LEU A 84 3.13 -0.52 -13.78
C LEU A 84 3.85 0.74 -13.31
N PHE A 85 4.16 1.65 -14.23
CA PHE A 85 4.79 2.93 -13.91
C PHE A 85 3.96 3.76 -12.92
N LEU A 86 2.65 3.90 -13.15
CA LEU A 86 1.75 4.64 -12.24
C LEU A 86 1.63 3.98 -10.87
N THR A 87 1.65 2.65 -10.79
CA THR A 87 1.68 1.94 -9.51
C THR A 87 2.99 2.18 -8.74
N VAL A 88 4.13 2.22 -9.42
CA VAL A 88 5.41 2.58 -8.78
C VAL A 88 5.37 4.01 -8.25
N LEU A 89 4.78 4.95 -8.99
CA LEU A 89 4.60 6.32 -8.52
C LEU A 89 3.72 6.41 -7.26
N ASP A 90 2.58 5.69 -7.22
CA ASP A 90 1.70 5.64 -6.06
C ASP A 90 2.44 5.14 -4.79
N VAL A 91 3.21 4.05 -4.92
CA VAL A 91 4.01 3.49 -3.81
C VAL A 91 5.14 4.45 -3.41
N GLY A 92 5.82 5.03 -4.39
CA GLY A 92 6.90 6.00 -4.16
C GLY A 92 6.41 7.23 -3.38
N ALA A 93 5.21 7.73 -3.69
CA ALA A 93 4.62 8.86 -2.99
C ALA A 93 4.26 8.53 -1.53
N VAL A 94 3.74 7.33 -1.26
CA VAL A 94 3.49 6.86 0.13
C VAL A 94 4.81 6.76 0.89
N ASN A 95 5.83 6.14 0.30
CA ASN A 95 7.13 5.97 0.94
C ASN A 95 7.83 7.31 1.20
N GLY A 96 7.80 8.23 0.23
CA GLY A 96 8.36 9.58 0.37
C GLY A 96 7.73 10.36 1.52
N HIS A 97 6.40 10.26 1.68
CA HIS A 97 5.70 10.88 2.82
C HIS A 97 6.13 10.27 4.16
N ARG A 98 6.28 8.94 4.25
CA ARG A 98 6.77 8.27 5.47
C ARG A 98 8.20 8.69 5.83
N ILE A 99 9.07 8.84 4.84
CA ILE A 99 10.45 9.31 5.06
C ILE A 99 10.44 10.75 5.59
N LEU A 100 9.62 11.63 5.01
CA LEU A 100 9.49 13.02 5.48
C LEU A 100 8.99 13.08 6.94
N ASP A 101 7.97 12.30 7.27
CA ASP A 101 7.44 12.20 8.64
C ASP A 101 8.52 11.70 9.62
N SER A 102 9.40 10.79 9.17
CA SER A 102 10.51 10.26 9.99
C SER A 102 11.66 11.25 10.16
N TRP A 103 11.93 12.07 9.14
CA TRP A 103 13.02 13.03 9.13
C TRP A 103 12.67 14.31 9.90
N THR A 104 11.41 14.74 9.83
CA THR A 104 10.91 15.97 10.48
C THR A 104 9.65 15.70 11.31
N PRO A 105 9.78 15.07 12.49
CA PRO A 105 8.63 14.70 13.31
C PRO A 105 7.85 15.91 13.84
N GLU A 106 8.54 17.04 14.09
CA GLU A 106 7.94 18.28 14.59
C GLU A 106 7.08 19.01 13.55
N ARG A 107 7.30 18.71 12.26
CA ARG A 107 6.58 19.32 11.13
C ARG A 107 5.85 18.26 10.35
N THR A 108 4.94 17.58 11.02
CA THR A 108 4.08 16.58 10.39
C THR A 108 3.19 17.27 9.36
N MET A 109 3.37 16.93 8.10
CA MET A 109 2.59 17.48 7.01
C MET A 109 1.45 16.52 6.67
N GLU A 110 0.24 17.05 6.46
CA GLU A 110 -0.83 16.24 5.89
C GLU A 110 -0.40 15.69 4.53
N ARG A 111 -0.62 14.40 4.30
CA ARG A 111 -0.27 13.73 3.05
C ARG A 111 -0.82 14.45 1.81
N LYS A 112 -2.03 15.01 1.88
CA LYS A 112 -2.63 15.77 0.78
C LYS A 112 -1.80 17.01 0.41
N VAL A 113 -1.23 17.69 1.40
CA VAL A 113 -0.39 18.87 1.19
C VAL A 113 0.96 18.45 0.61
N PHE A 114 1.54 17.37 1.15
CA PHE A 114 2.77 16.77 0.62
C PHE A 114 2.64 16.42 -0.87
N LEU A 115 1.57 15.72 -1.25
CA LEU A 115 1.34 15.32 -2.65
C LEU A 115 1.17 16.52 -3.59
N LYS A 116 0.58 17.63 -3.12
CA LYS A 116 0.51 18.86 -3.93
C LYS A 116 1.88 19.45 -4.14
N SER A 117 2.67 19.61 -3.07
CA SER A 117 4.03 20.14 -3.17
C SER A 117 4.85 19.31 -4.13
N LEU A 118 4.82 17.98 -3.94
CA LEU A 118 5.52 17.04 -4.80
C LEU A 118 5.11 17.18 -6.28
N ALA A 119 3.82 17.33 -6.56
CA ALA A 119 3.35 17.55 -7.93
C ALA A 119 3.93 18.86 -8.50
N PHE A 120 3.88 19.97 -7.76
CA PHE A 120 4.46 21.25 -8.18
C PHE A 120 5.97 21.19 -8.41
N ASP A 121 6.70 20.49 -7.55
CA ASP A 121 8.16 20.34 -7.63
C ASP A 121 8.59 19.46 -8.82
N LEU A 122 7.77 18.49 -9.21
CA LEU A 122 8.01 17.64 -10.38
C LEU A 122 7.66 18.33 -11.72
N PHE A 123 6.87 19.39 -11.70
CA PHE A 123 6.58 20.14 -12.92
C PHE A 123 7.75 21.03 -13.33
N PRO A 124 8.01 21.17 -14.64
CA PRO A 124 9.02 22.11 -15.11
C PRO A 124 8.62 23.55 -14.76
N PRO A 125 9.58 24.42 -14.41
CA PRO A 125 9.31 25.76 -13.89
C PRO A 125 8.47 26.63 -14.85
N GLN A 126 8.55 26.37 -16.16
CA GLN A 126 7.78 27.07 -17.18
C GLN A 126 6.27 26.77 -17.12
N LEU A 127 5.86 25.64 -16.56
CA LEU A 127 4.44 25.21 -16.48
C LEU A 127 3.79 25.53 -15.13
N GLN A 128 4.56 25.90 -14.11
CA GLN A 128 4.06 26.21 -12.77
C GLN A 128 3.05 27.40 -12.74
N PRO A 129 3.25 28.51 -13.48
CA PRO A 129 2.32 29.65 -13.47
C PRO A 129 0.92 29.30 -14.02
N CYS A 130 0.86 28.47 -15.05
CA CYS A 130 -0.41 28.03 -15.69
C CYS A 130 -1.23 27.10 -14.77
N LEU A 131 -0.56 26.41 -13.86
CA LEU A 131 -1.17 25.46 -12.92
C LEU A 131 -1.67 26.15 -11.65
N ALA A 132 -0.96 27.17 -11.14
CA ALA A 132 -1.39 27.95 -9.98
C ALA A 132 -2.79 28.56 -10.16
N GLN A 133 -3.17 28.88 -11.40
CA GLN A 133 -4.49 29.42 -11.76
C GLN A 133 -5.61 28.36 -11.81
N ASN A 134 -5.28 27.08 -12.04
CA ASN A 134 -6.24 26.00 -12.28
C ASN A 134 -6.27 24.92 -11.17
N PHE A 135 -5.35 24.97 -10.19
CA PHE A 135 -5.22 23.96 -9.13
C PHE A 135 -6.33 23.99 -8.07
N THR A 136 -7.07 25.09 -7.95
CA THR A 136 -8.20 25.23 -7.02
C THR A 136 -9.41 24.40 -7.47
N THR A 137 -9.55 24.15 -8.77
CA THR A 137 -10.70 23.46 -9.40
C THR A 137 -10.42 21.98 -9.71
N THR A 138 -9.15 21.56 -9.71
CA THR A 138 -8.69 20.23 -10.19
C THR A 138 -8.59 19.15 -9.11
N TYR A 139 -9.15 19.35 -7.91
CA TYR A 139 -9.46 18.22 -7.01
C TYR A 139 -10.50 17.25 -7.60
N ARG A 140 -11.19 17.67 -8.66
CA ARG A 140 -12.03 16.80 -9.47
C ARG A 140 -11.23 15.88 -10.43
N ILE A 141 -9.94 16.15 -10.71
CA ILE A 141 -9.13 15.34 -11.63
C ILE A 141 -8.64 14.03 -10.99
N PHE A 142 -8.50 13.98 -9.67
CA PHE A 142 -8.26 12.74 -8.92
C PHE A 142 -9.55 11.92 -8.70
N ASN A 143 -10.58 12.14 -9.53
CA ASN A 143 -11.69 11.23 -9.69
C ASN A 143 -11.44 10.45 -11.00
N PRO A 144 -11.46 9.11 -11.02
CA PRO A 144 -11.09 8.31 -12.20
C PRO A 144 -11.89 8.64 -13.47
N LYS A 145 -13.02 9.36 -13.35
CA LYS A 145 -13.82 9.84 -14.48
C LYS A 145 -13.25 11.06 -15.21
N ILE A 146 -12.34 11.85 -14.61
CA ILE A 146 -11.84 13.12 -15.20
C ILE A 146 -10.41 13.00 -15.76
N CYS A 147 -9.60 12.03 -15.31
CA CYS A 147 -8.36 11.65 -16.03
C CYS A 147 -8.60 11.30 -17.51
N ILE A 148 -9.84 10.96 -17.89
CA ILE A 148 -10.28 10.73 -19.27
C ILE A 148 -10.16 11.99 -20.14
N ALA A 149 -10.26 13.20 -19.57
CA ALA A 149 -10.23 14.44 -20.37
C ALA A 149 -8.82 14.85 -20.79
N VAL A 150 -7.79 14.64 -19.96
CA VAL A 150 -6.42 15.07 -20.27
C VAL A 150 -5.63 13.97 -21.00
N ALA A 151 -5.92 12.68 -20.74
CA ALA A 151 -5.22 11.58 -21.40
C ALA A 151 -5.71 11.30 -22.84
N LYS A 152 -6.93 11.71 -23.21
CA LYS A 152 -7.48 11.49 -24.56
C LYS A 152 -6.72 12.24 -25.66
N ASP A 153 -6.03 13.32 -25.33
CA ASP A 153 -5.22 14.08 -26.29
C ASP A 153 -3.83 13.48 -26.52
N PHE A 154 -3.31 12.68 -25.59
CA PHE A 154 -1.98 12.06 -25.70
C PHE A 154 -1.99 10.64 -26.30
N THR A 155 -3.15 10.00 -26.41
CA THR A 155 -3.28 8.62 -26.95
C THR A 155 -3.88 8.55 -28.35
N ARG A 156 -4.07 9.67 -29.06
CA ARG A 156 -4.38 9.67 -30.49
C ARG A 156 -3.10 9.65 -31.33
N ARG A 157 -2.46 8.49 -31.37
CA ARG A 157 -1.70 7.96 -32.53
C ARG A 157 -1.84 6.45 -32.53
#